data_AF-A0A660V3H8-F1
#
_entry.id   AF-A0A660V3H8-F1
#
_cell.length_a   1.000
_cell.length_b   1.000
_cell.length_c   1.000
_cell.angle_alpha   90.00
_cell.angle_beta   90.00
_cell.angle_gamma   90.00
#
_symmetry.space_group_name_H-M   'P 1'
#
loop_
_entity.id
_entity.type
_entity.pdbx_description
1 polymer ?
#
loop_
_entity_poly.entity_id
_entity_poly.type
_entity_poly.pdbx_seq_one_letter_code
_entity_poly.pdbx_strand_id
1 'polypeptide(L)'
;MFKQILKELKNHAPFTLFGAVTGMVIMYFSCKLSSGVSYSVFYTLHPIHVVLSALVTTSMYEFHKCPVGARKCNIWVLLLIGYAGSIGIATLSDSVIPYLAETLLDMPNRAIHIGFIEKWWLVNPLALLGVAIACFRPRTKFPHAGHVLLSTWASLFHIIMAMGSDLSLFYYLAVFLFLFLAVWIPCCVSDIIFPLLFVGNAKREQKI
;
A
#
# COMPACT_ATOMS: atom_id res chain seq x y z
N MET A 1 11.91 10.29 -16.06
CA MET A 1 10.77 9.73 -15.30
C MET A 1 10.75 8.20 -15.40
N PHE A 2 10.50 7.59 -16.57
CA PHE A 2 10.45 6.11 -16.70
C PHE A 2 11.69 5.35 -16.17
N LYS A 3 12.91 5.79 -16.52
CA LYS A 3 14.16 5.19 -15.99
C LYS A 3 14.25 5.26 -14.45
N GLN A 4 13.71 6.33 -13.86
CA GLN A 4 13.70 6.51 -12.42
C GLN A 4 12.65 5.62 -11.76
N ILE A 5 11.45 5.50 -12.36
CA ILE A 5 10.41 4.56 -11.94
C ILE A 5 10.96 3.13 -11.89
N LEU A 6 11.62 2.68 -12.97
CA LEU A 6 12.23 1.36 -13.02
C LEU A 6 13.33 1.17 -11.97
N LYS A 7 14.15 2.21 -11.72
CA LYS A 7 15.19 2.17 -10.68
C LYS A 7 14.57 2.02 -9.30
N GLU A 8 13.54 2.79 -8.98
CA GLU A 8 12.85 2.71 -7.69
C GLU A 8 12.16 1.37 -7.51
N LEU A 9 11.42 0.88 -8.52
CA LEU A 9 10.84 -0.45 -8.49
C LEU A 9 11.91 -1.53 -8.25
N LYS A 10 13.03 -1.50 -8.97
CA LYS A 10 14.12 -2.47 -8.78
C LYS A 10 14.70 -2.42 -7.36
N ASN A 11 14.85 -1.24 -6.77
CA ASN A 11 15.39 -1.07 -5.43
C ASN A 11 14.44 -1.58 -4.33
N HIS A 12 13.12 -1.53 -4.56
CA HIS A 12 12.10 -1.94 -3.59
C HIS A 12 11.62 -3.38 -3.78
N ALA A 13 11.98 -4.01 -4.90
CA ALA A 13 11.65 -5.41 -5.18
C ALA A 13 12.15 -6.39 -4.08
N PRO A 14 13.37 -6.28 -3.52
CA PRO A 14 13.83 -7.22 -2.49
C PRO A 14 12.99 -7.18 -1.21
N PHE A 15 12.60 -5.98 -0.77
CA PHE A 15 11.77 -5.84 0.42
C PHE A 15 10.32 -6.27 0.17
N THR A 16 9.80 -6.03 -1.03
CA THR A 16 8.47 -6.54 -1.43
C THR A 16 8.47 -8.07 -1.53
N LEU A 17 9.56 -8.65 -2.05
CA LEU A 17 9.77 -10.10 -2.07
C LEU A 17 9.77 -10.67 -0.65
N PHE A 18 10.47 -10.02 0.29
CA PHE A 18 10.42 -10.40 1.71
C PHE A 18 8.98 -10.36 2.26
N GLY A 19 8.22 -9.31 1.93
CA GLY A 19 6.79 -9.22 2.25
C GLY A 19 5.99 -10.40 1.69
N ALA A 20 6.16 -10.73 0.40
CA ALA A 20 5.45 -11.83 -0.24
C ALA A 20 5.83 -13.19 0.36
N VAL A 21 7.12 -13.44 0.63
CA VAL A 21 7.60 -14.67 1.29
C VAL A 21 6.99 -14.80 2.68
N THR A 22 7.03 -13.74 3.50
CA THR A 22 6.39 -13.78 4.84
C THR A 22 4.88 -13.96 4.73
N GLY A 23 4.24 -13.38 3.72
CA GLY A 23 2.85 -13.62 3.37
C GLY A 23 2.56 -15.11 3.13
N MET A 24 3.41 -15.81 2.38
CA MET A 24 3.23 -17.26 2.17
C MET A 24 3.38 -18.07 3.46
N VAL A 25 4.31 -17.68 4.34
CA VAL A 25 4.43 -18.31 5.66
C VAL A 25 3.16 -18.08 6.49
N ILE A 26 2.64 -16.85 6.52
CA ILE A 26 1.38 -16.53 7.21
C ILE A 26 0.22 -17.31 6.61
N MET A 27 0.14 -17.40 5.29
CA MET A 27 -0.89 -18.16 4.56
C MET A 27 -0.90 -19.62 4.98
N TYR A 28 0.28 -20.26 5.04
CA TYR A 28 0.40 -21.66 5.45
C TYR A 28 -0.25 -21.92 6.81
N PHE A 29 -0.06 -21.02 7.79
CA PHE A 29 -0.67 -21.14 9.12
C PHE A 29 -2.12 -20.63 9.20
N SER A 30 -2.53 -19.75 8.29
CA SER A 30 -3.81 -19.01 8.36
C SER A 30 -4.85 -19.50 7.36
N CYS A 31 -4.50 -20.42 6.45
CA CYS A 31 -5.37 -20.88 5.35
C CYS A 31 -6.68 -21.54 5.79
N LYS A 32 -6.80 -21.93 7.07
CA LYS A 32 -8.02 -22.52 7.66
C LYS A 32 -8.82 -21.54 8.51
N LEU A 33 -8.43 -20.26 8.55
CA LEU A 33 -9.20 -19.26 9.28
C LEU A 33 -10.56 -19.06 8.64
N SER A 34 -11.57 -18.78 9.46
CA SER A 34 -12.88 -18.43 8.95
C SER A 34 -12.83 -17.06 8.27
N SER A 35 -13.71 -16.88 7.28
CA SER A 35 -13.86 -15.61 6.55
C SER A 35 -14.02 -14.41 7.51
N GLY A 36 -14.77 -14.56 8.60
CA GLY A 36 -14.94 -13.48 9.60
C GLY A 36 -13.66 -13.10 10.37
N VAL A 37 -12.76 -14.07 10.64
CA VAL A 37 -11.46 -13.76 11.25
C VAL A 37 -10.55 -13.07 10.23
N SER A 38 -10.50 -13.58 8.99
CA SER A 38 -9.73 -12.97 7.90
C SER A 38 -10.18 -11.54 7.62
N TYR A 39 -11.50 -11.29 7.62
CA TYR A 39 -12.10 -9.95 7.52
C TYR A 39 -11.64 -9.02 8.65
N SER A 40 -11.62 -9.52 9.89
CA SER A 40 -11.18 -8.72 11.04
C SER A 40 -9.70 -8.38 10.97
N VAL A 41 -8.86 -9.32 10.52
CA VAL A 41 -7.43 -9.07 10.33
C VAL A 41 -7.20 -8.09 9.19
N PHE A 42 -7.88 -8.28 8.04
CA PHE A 42 -7.85 -7.33 6.92
C PHE A 42 -8.19 -5.92 7.40
N TYR A 43 -9.30 -5.72 8.10
CA TYR A 43 -9.71 -4.41 8.60
C TYR A 43 -8.93 -3.89 9.82
N THR A 44 -8.02 -4.69 10.37
CA THR A 44 -7.02 -4.22 11.34
C THR A 44 -5.78 -3.71 10.61
N LEU A 45 -5.31 -4.45 9.61
CA LEU A 45 -4.13 -4.10 8.84
C LEU A 45 -4.40 -2.91 7.91
N HIS A 46 -5.55 -2.92 7.22
CA HIS A 46 -5.93 -1.94 6.20
C HIS A 46 -5.79 -0.47 6.68
N PRO A 47 -6.41 -0.06 7.79
CA PRO A 47 -6.31 1.32 8.22
C PRO A 47 -4.88 1.69 8.68
N ILE A 48 -4.10 0.74 9.20
CA ILE A 48 -2.73 1.00 9.65
C ILE A 48 -1.82 1.29 8.45
N HIS A 49 -1.85 0.46 7.40
CA HIS A 49 -1.00 0.73 6.23
C HIS A 49 -1.46 1.96 5.44
N VAL A 50 -2.76 2.32 5.47
CA VAL A 50 -3.28 3.59 4.96
C VAL A 50 -2.68 4.80 5.68
N VAL A 51 -2.57 4.77 7.02
CA VAL A 51 -1.87 5.82 7.80
C VAL A 51 -0.42 5.93 7.34
N LEU A 52 0.26 4.79 7.21
CA LEU A 52 1.66 4.75 6.81
C LEU A 52 1.87 5.26 5.38
N SER A 53 1.02 4.89 4.42
CA SER A 53 1.10 5.40 3.04
C SER A 53 0.85 6.91 2.99
N ALA A 54 -0.16 7.41 3.71
CA ALA A 54 -0.44 8.85 3.77
C ALA A 54 0.74 9.62 4.38
N LEU A 55 1.36 9.08 5.43
CA LEU A 55 2.57 9.63 6.04
C LEU A 55 3.74 9.68 5.06
N VAL A 56 4.04 8.56 4.38
CA VAL A 56 5.17 8.47 3.44
C VAL A 56 4.95 9.39 2.25
N THR A 57 3.79 9.30 1.61
CA THR A 57 3.43 10.07 0.42
C THR A 57 3.53 11.57 0.68
N THR A 58 2.98 12.02 1.82
CA THR A 58 3.05 13.43 2.22
C THR A 58 4.49 13.84 2.54
N SER A 59 5.23 13.04 3.31
CA SER A 59 6.62 13.32 3.67
C SER A 59 7.51 13.40 2.43
N MET A 60 7.28 12.53 1.44
CA MET A 60 8.05 12.49 0.21
C MET A 60 7.86 13.78 -0.58
N TYR A 61 6.62 14.26 -0.72
CA TYR A 61 6.35 15.55 -1.35
C TYR A 61 7.00 16.71 -0.57
N GLU A 62 6.82 16.73 0.75
CA GLU A 62 7.36 17.79 1.62
C GLU A 62 8.88 17.91 1.51
N PHE A 63 9.62 16.79 1.59
CA PHE A 63 11.08 16.80 1.47
C PHE A 63 11.58 17.36 0.13
N HIS A 64 10.83 17.17 -0.94
CA HIS A 64 11.26 17.61 -2.27
C HIS A 64 10.84 19.04 -2.59
N LYS A 65 9.63 19.44 -2.16
CA LYS A 65 9.02 20.73 -2.51
C LYS A 65 9.23 21.83 -1.46
N CYS A 66 9.28 21.48 -0.17
CA CYS A 66 9.34 22.43 0.94
C CYS A 66 10.61 22.24 1.78
N PRO A 67 11.81 22.50 1.22
CA PRO A 67 13.05 22.37 1.97
C PRO A 67 13.09 23.34 3.17
N VAL A 68 13.72 22.86 4.24
CA VAL A 68 13.90 23.53 5.53
C VAL A 68 14.38 24.98 5.33
N GLY A 69 13.57 25.96 5.74
CA GLY A 69 13.86 27.39 5.64
C GLY A 69 13.10 28.16 4.55
N ALA A 70 12.34 27.49 3.67
CA ALA A 70 11.45 28.14 2.70
C ALA A 70 9.97 27.87 3.03
N ARG A 71 9.12 28.86 2.72
CA ARG A 71 7.64 28.92 2.74
C ARG A 71 6.92 27.63 3.22
N LYS A 72 6.08 27.74 4.28
CA LYS A 72 5.17 26.67 4.72
C LYS A 72 4.49 26.02 3.51
N CYS A 73 4.60 24.70 3.37
CA CYS A 73 3.84 23.97 2.36
C CYS A 73 2.36 24.35 2.48
N ASN A 74 1.67 24.47 1.34
CA ASN A 74 0.23 24.63 1.36
C ASN A 74 -0.40 23.35 1.91
N ILE A 75 -1.02 23.44 3.09
CA ILE A 75 -1.65 22.31 3.79
C ILE A 75 -2.70 21.61 2.92
N TRP A 76 -3.41 22.35 2.06
CA TRP A 76 -4.39 21.78 1.14
C TRP A 76 -3.75 20.87 0.10
N VAL A 77 -2.54 21.20 -0.34
CA VAL A 77 -1.79 20.37 -1.29
C VAL A 77 -1.27 19.11 -0.60
N LEU A 78 -0.78 19.23 0.65
CA LEU A 78 -0.38 18.07 1.45
C LEU A 78 -1.54 17.11 1.69
N LEU A 79 -2.71 17.64 2.05
CA LEU A 79 -3.93 16.87 2.23
C LEU A 79 -4.33 16.16 0.95
N LEU A 80 -4.39 16.86 -0.19
CA LEU A 80 -4.79 16.27 -1.46
C LEU A 80 -3.83 15.16 -1.90
N ILE A 81 -2.52 15.42 -1.88
CA ILE A 81 -1.51 14.44 -2.31
C ILE A 81 -1.48 13.25 -1.34
N GLY A 82 -1.41 13.50 -0.03
CA GLY A 82 -1.34 12.43 0.96
C GLY A 82 -2.59 11.55 0.98
N TYR A 83 -3.78 12.16 0.92
CA TYR A 83 -5.05 11.44 0.93
C TYR A 83 -5.27 10.66 -0.38
N ALA A 84 -5.12 11.32 -1.54
CA ALA A 84 -5.36 10.67 -2.82
C ALA A 84 -4.34 9.55 -3.11
N GLY A 85 -3.06 9.79 -2.79
CA GLY A 85 -2.01 8.78 -2.92
C GLY A 85 -2.28 7.58 -2.02
N SER A 86 -2.66 7.80 -0.76
CA SER A 86 -2.93 6.71 0.18
C SER A 86 -4.21 5.93 -0.15
N ILE A 87 -5.38 6.58 -0.22
CA ILE A 87 -6.67 5.89 -0.37
C ILE A 87 -6.79 5.19 -1.71
N GLY A 88 -6.42 5.89 -2.80
CA GLY A 88 -6.52 5.34 -4.14
C GLY A 88 -5.66 4.09 -4.29
N ILE A 89 -4.47 4.11 -3.71
CA ILE A 89 -3.49 3.03 -3.90
C ILE A 89 -3.70 1.91 -2.90
N ALA A 90 -4.05 2.20 -1.64
CA ALA A 90 -4.48 1.17 -0.70
C ALA A 90 -5.56 0.29 -1.34
N THR A 91 -6.65 0.92 -1.83
CA THR A 91 -7.74 0.24 -2.55
C THR A 91 -7.25 -0.61 -3.73
N LEU A 92 -6.32 -0.10 -4.54
CA LEU A 92 -5.75 -0.88 -5.64
C LEU A 92 -4.96 -2.10 -5.14
N SER A 93 -4.11 -1.90 -4.15
CA SER A 93 -3.18 -2.91 -3.65
C SER A 93 -3.85 -4.03 -2.88
N ASP A 94 -4.78 -3.71 -1.98
CA ASP A 94 -5.31 -4.64 -0.99
C ASP A 94 -6.73 -5.12 -1.26
N SER A 95 -7.40 -4.54 -2.26
CA SER A 95 -8.78 -4.86 -2.59
C SER A 95 -8.94 -5.22 -4.07
N VAL A 96 -8.54 -4.34 -5.00
CA VAL A 96 -8.74 -4.58 -6.44
C VAL A 96 -7.86 -5.72 -6.96
N ILE A 97 -6.54 -5.67 -6.71
CA ILE A 97 -5.64 -6.72 -7.20
C ILE A 97 -5.92 -8.08 -6.53
N PRO A 98 -6.17 -8.15 -5.21
CA PRO A 98 -6.64 -9.37 -4.55
C PRO A 98 -7.94 -9.93 -5.15
N TYR A 99 -8.94 -9.08 -5.38
CA TYR A 99 -10.18 -9.51 -6.03
C TYR A 99 -9.95 -10.05 -7.45
N LEU A 100 -9.00 -9.48 -8.21
CA LEU A 100 -8.59 -10.04 -9.51
C LEU A 100 -7.93 -11.40 -9.35
N ALA A 101 -7.09 -11.60 -8.33
CA ALA A 101 -6.49 -12.89 -8.02
C ALA A 101 -7.55 -13.94 -7.71
N GLU A 102 -8.51 -13.59 -6.85
CA GLU A 102 -9.65 -14.44 -6.47
C GLU A 102 -10.49 -14.84 -7.67
N THR A 103 -10.74 -13.89 -8.58
CA THR A 103 -11.50 -14.12 -9.80
C THR A 103 -10.75 -15.04 -10.76
N LEU A 104 -9.44 -14.80 -10.96
CA LEU A 104 -8.59 -15.61 -11.85
C LEU A 104 -8.35 -17.02 -11.33
N LEU A 105 -8.42 -17.21 -10.01
CA LEU A 105 -8.30 -18.50 -9.34
C LEU A 105 -9.65 -19.17 -9.07
N ASP A 106 -10.75 -18.60 -9.57
CA ASP A 106 -12.14 -19.06 -9.37
C ASP A 106 -12.47 -19.39 -7.91
N MET A 107 -12.10 -18.49 -7.00
CA MET A 107 -12.38 -18.67 -5.58
C MET A 107 -13.88 -18.52 -5.29
N PRO A 108 -14.42 -19.34 -4.37
CA PRO A 108 -15.86 -19.46 -4.15
C PRO A 108 -16.47 -18.22 -3.48
N ASN A 109 -15.71 -17.52 -2.62
CA ASN A 109 -16.22 -16.41 -1.81
C ASN A 109 -15.61 -15.06 -2.20
N ARG A 110 -15.30 -14.89 -3.49
CA ARG A 110 -14.72 -13.63 -4.03
C ARG A 110 -15.62 -12.43 -3.75
N ALA A 111 -15.05 -11.36 -3.22
CA ALA A 111 -15.75 -10.12 -2.93
C ALA A 111 -14.76 -8.95 -2.98
N ILE A 112 -15.22 -7.78 -3.43
CA ILE A 112 -14.38 -6.58 -3.41
C ILE A 112 -14.66 -5.79 -2.12
N HIS A 113 -13.63 -5.54 -1.32
CA HIS A 113 -13.75 -4.82 -0.05
C HIS A 113 -13.19 -3.40 -0.11
N ILE A 114 -14.03 -2.42 -0.42
CA ILE A 114 -13.55 -1.03 -0.61
C ILE A 114 -13.53 -0.30 0.74
N GLY A 115 -12.37 -0.32 1.41
CA GLY A 115 -12.23 0.14 2.79
C GLY A 115 -12.66 1.59 3.06
N PHE A 116 -12.38 2.52 2.15
CA PHE A 116 -12.78 3.93 2.30
C PHE A 116 -14.30 4.16 2.16
N ILE A 117 -15.05 3.17 1.67
CA ILE A 117 -16.51 3.17 1.58
C ILE A 117 -17.10 2.37 2.74
N GLU A 118 -16.71 1.10 2.88
CA GLU A 118 -17.27 0.19 3.89
C GLU A 118 -16.95 0.61 5.32
N LYS A 119 -15.72 1.09 5.54
CA LYS A 119 -15.23 1.60 6.83
C LYS A 119 -14.80 3.06 6.70
N TRP A 120 -15.57 3.86 5.96
CA TRP A 120 -15.27 5.27 5.70
C TRP A 120 -14.95 6.07 6.97
N TRP A 121 -15.67 5.78 8.06
CA TRP A 121 -15.51 6.44 9.37
C TRP A 121 -14.18 6.12 10.05
N LEU A 122 -13.49 5.05 9.64
CA LEU A 122 -12.20 4.62 10.18
C LEU A 122 -11.07 4.99 9.21
N VAL A 123 -11.22 4.59 7.95
CA VAL A 123 -10.17 4.70 6.92
C VAL A 123 -9.89 6.15 6.56
N ASN A 124 -10.92 6.97 6.34
CA ASN A 124 -10.72 8.36 5.93
C ASN A 124 -10.09 9.20 7.04
N PRO A 125 -10.55 9.16 8.31
CA PRO A 125 -9.88 9.88 9.39
C PRO A 125 -8.44 9.42 9.63
N LEU A 126 -8.15 8.13 9.46
CA LEU A 126 -6.80 7.60 9.61
C LEU A 126 -5.87 8.00 8.45
N ALA A 127 -6.37 8.10 7.23
CA ALA A 127 -5.60 8.71 6.14
C ALA A 127 -5.24 10.17 6.46
N LEU A 128 -6.21 10.97 6.95
CA LEU A 128 -5.97 12.34 7.40
C LEU A 128 -4.96 12.41 8.56
N LEU A 129 -5.03 11.47 9.49
CA LEU A 129 -4.06 11.34 10.59
C LEU A 129 -2.65 11.10 10.04
N GLY A 130 -2.48 10.24 9.04
CA GLY A 130 -1.18 10.01 8.40
C GLY A 130 -0.59 11.29 7.79
N VAL A 131 -1.42 12.10 7.10
CA VAL A 131 -1.02 13.42 6.59
C VAL A 131 -0.65 14.36 7.74
N ALA A 132 -1.46 14.40 8.81
CA ALA A 132 -1.18 15.24 9.97
C ALA A 132 0.16 14.86 10.63
N ILE A 133 0.43 13.57 10.83
CA ILE A 133 1.71 13.09 11.38
C ILE A 133 2.87 13.55 10.49
N ALA A 134 2.72 13.48 9.16
CA ALA A 134 3.76 13.93 8.23
C ALA A 134 4.10 15.42 8.42
N CYS A 135 3.08 16.27 8.60
CA CYS A 135 3.26 17.71 8.81
C CYS A 135 4.04 18.05 10.09
N PHE A 136 4.03 17.18 11.10
CA PHE A 136 4.77 17.38 12.35
C PHE A 136 6.11 16.65 12.38
N ARG A 137 6.18 15.45 11.80
CA ARG A 137 7.35 14.56 11.83
C ARG A 137 7.47 13.79 10.52
N PRO A 138 7.90 14.43 9.42
CA PRO A 138 8.00 13.79 8.12
C PRO A 138 9.04 12.67 8.15
N ARG A 139 8.67 11.48 7.69
CA ARG A 139 9.53 10.28 7.63
C ARG A 139 9.08 9.39 6.48
N THR A 140 10.04 8.87 5.72
CA THR A 140 9.76 7.99 4.56
C THR A 140 10.21 6.56 4.79
N LYS A 141 11.47 6.31 5.18
CA LYS A 141 12.06 4.95 5.17
C LYS A 141 11.30 3.90 6.01
N PHE A 142 11.19 4.11 7.32
CA PHE A 142 10.52 3.13 8.19
C PHE A 142 9.01 3.05 7.93
N PRO A 143 8.27 4.17 7.80
CA PRO A 143 6.87 4.11 7.43
C PRO A 143 6.61 3.42 6.08
N HIS A 144 7.49 3.59 5.08
CA HIS A 144 7.38 2.91 3.79
C HIS A 144 7.55 1.40 3.91
N ALA A 145 8.55 0.95 4.66
CA ALA A 145 8.74 -0.47 4.94
C ALA A 145 7.52 -1.07 5.66
N GLY A 146 6.98 -0.36 6.66
CA GLY A 146 5.75 -0.77 7.33
C GLY A 146 4.55 -0.81 6.39
N HIS A 147 4.35 0.22 5.56
CA HIS A 147 3.28 0.27 4.56
C HIS A 147 3.33 -0.94 3.63
N VAL A 148 4.48 -1.19 2.98
CA VAL A 148 4.64 -2.32 2.04
C VAL A 148 4.36 -3.67 2.71
N LEU A 149 4.87 -3.89 3.91
CA LEU A 149 4.68 -5.16 4.62
C LEU A 149 3.21 -5.38 5.02
N LEU A 150 2.59 -4.37 5.62
CA LEU A 150 1.19 -4.46 6.05
C LEU A 150 0.22 -4.51 4.87
N SER A 151 0.49 -3.82 3.75
CA SER A 151 -0.27 -3.96 2.50
C SER A 151 -0.21 -5.39 1.98
N THR A 152 0.96 -6.04 2.06
CA THR A 152 1.11 -7.44 1.62
C THR A 152 0.25 -8.36 2.46
N TRP A 153 0.25 -8.16 3.77
CA TRP A 153 -0.55 -8.99 4.68
C TRP A 153 -2.05 -8.68 4.56
N ALA A 154 -2.44 -7.42 4.37
CA ALA A 154 -3.83 -7.06 4.10
C ALA A 154 -4.33 -7.76 2.82
N SER A 155 -3.56 -7.66 1.73
CA SER A 155 -3.85 -8.35 0.46
C SER A 155 -3.98 -9.86 0.64
N LEU A 156 -3.12 -10.46 1.48
CA LEU A 156 -3.20 -11.88 1.80
C LEU A 156 -4.50 -12.23 2.52
N PHE A 157 -4.87 -11.47 3.56
CA PHE A 157 -6.09 -11.76 4.31
C PHE A 157 -7.37 -11.48 3.51
N HIS A 158 -7.31 -10.58 2.53
CA HIS A 158 -8.36 -10.44 1.52
C HIS A 158 -8.52 -11.74 0.72
N ILE A 159 -7.42 -12.29 0.18
CA ILE A 159 -7.43 -13.57 -0.54
C ILE A 159 -7.89 -14.72 0.36
N ILE A 160 -7.36 -14.85 1.59
CA ILE A 160 -7.75 -15.93 2.53
C ILE A 160 -9.25 -15.88 2.84
N MET A 161 -9.84 -14.69 2.92
CA MET A 161 -11.27 -14.53 3.15
C MET A 161 -12.13 -15.12 2.03
N ALA A 162 -11.64 -15.07 0.79
CA ALA A 162 -12.29 -15.60 -0.40
C ALA A 162 -12.02 -17.09 -0.64
N MET A 163 -10.97 -17.64 -0.02
CA MET A 163 -10.54 -19.03 -0.20
C MET A 163 -11.57 -20.06 0.29
N GLY A 164 -11.57 -21.23 -0.36
CA GLY A 164 -12.27 -22.44 0.05
C GLY A 164 -11.35 -23.45 0.74
N SER A 165 -11.75 -24.73 0.78
CA SER A 165 -11.03 -25.80 1.48
C SER A 165 -9.84 -26.39 0.72
N ASP A 166 -9.80 -26.27 -0.61
CA ASP A 166 -8.82 -26.97 -1.43
C ASP A 166 -7.61 -26.08 -1.76
N LEU A 167 -6.43 -26.53 -1.34
CA LEU A 167 -5.18 -25.80 -1.50
C LEU A 167 -4.21 -26.62 -2.34
N SER A 168 -4.13 -26.31 -3.63
CA SER A 168 -3.09 -26.88 -4.49
C SER A 168 -1.83 -26.00 -4.45
N LEU A 169 -0.68 -26.59 -4.77
CA LEU A 169 0.59 -25.84 -4.92
C LEU A 169 0.47 -24.68 -5.92
N PHE A 170 -0.39 -24.84 -6.94
CA PHE A 170 -0.67 -23.80 -7.92
C PHE A 170 -1.28 -22.54 -7.28
N TYR A 171 -2.20 -22.70 -6.32
CA TYR A 171 -2.75 -21.56 -5.57
C TYR A 171 -1.66 -20.81 -4.82
N TYR A 172 -0.76 -21.52 -4.12
CA TYR A 172 0.34 -20.89 -3.39
C TYR A 172 1.25 -20.07 -4.32
N LEU A 173 1.62 -20.62 -5.48
CA LEU A 173 2.45 -19.91 -6.46
C LEU A 173 1.74 -18.70 -7.04
N ALA A 174 0.45 -18.83 -7.39
CA ALA A 174 -0.33 -17.74 -7.93
C ALA A 174 -0.50 -16.61 -6.89
N VAL A 175 -0.90 -16.95 -5.66
CA VAL A 175 -1.04 -15.99 -4.56
C VAL A 175 0.28 -15.28 -4.28
N PHE A 176 1.41 -15.98 -4.27
CA PHE A 176 2.72 -15.35 -4.13
C PHE A 176 2.98 -14.27 -5.19
N LEU A 177 2.71 -14.57 -6.47
CA LEU A 177 2.88 -13.61 -7.56
C LEU A 177 1.92 -12.43 -7.43
N PHE A 178 0.66 -12.68 -7.07
CA PHE A 178 -0.32 -11.63 -6.84
C PHE A 178 0.09 -10.74 -5.68
N LEU A 179 0.50 -11.28 -4.54
CA LEU A 179 0.98 -10.49 -3.39
C LEU A 179 2.16 -9.60 -3.76
N PHE A 180 3.14 -10.16 -4.50
CA PHE A 180 4.28 -9.38 -4.96
C PHE A 180 3.84 -8.21 -5.87
N LEU A 181 3.03 -8.48 -6.89
CA LEU A 181 2.58 -7.46 -7.84
C LEU A 181 1.62 -6.44 -7.22
N ALA A 182 0.74 -6.91 -6.33
CA ALA A 182 -0.25 -6.14 -5.59
C ALA A 182 0.37 -5.05 -4.74
N VAL A 183 1.63 -5.19 -4.34
CA VAL A 183 2.30 -4.21 -3.49
C VAL A 183 3.42 -3.51 -4.25
N TRP A 184 4.20 -4.25 -5.03
CA TRP A 184 5.38 -3.72 -5.70
C TRP A 184 5.04 -2.57 -6.64
N ILE A 185 3.98 -2.71 -7.44
CA ILE A 185 3.57 -1.68 -8.40
C ILE A 185 2.84 -0.54 -7.69
N PRO A 186 1.66 -0.75 -7.07
CA PRO A 186 0.85 0.35 -6.58
C PRO A 186 1.54 1.07 -5.40
N CYS A 187 2.05 0.37 -4.38
CA CYS A 187 2.62 1.03 -3.19
C CYS A 187 3.88 1.84 -3.51
N CYS A 188 4.78 1.35 -4.39
CA CYS A 188 5.95 2.13 -4.82
C CYS A 188 5.55 3.33 -5.67
N VAL A 189 4.53 3.19 -6.52
CA VAL A 189 3.98 4.30 -7.30
C VAL A 189 3.37 5.36 -6.40
N SER A 190 2.63 4.98 -5.35
CA SER A 190 2.08 5.94 -4.38
C SER A 190 3.16 6.70 -3.64
N ASP A 191 4.03 5.95 -2.96
CA ASP A 191 4.85 6.53 -1.91
C ASP A 191 5.99 7.37 -2.48
N ILE A 192 6.35 7.12 -3.75
CA ILE A 192 7.51 7.73 -4.40
C ILE A 192 7.09 8.51 -5.64
N ILE A 193 6.44 7.87 -6.61
CA ILE A 193 6.28 8.46 -7.94
C ILE A 193 5.21 9.54 -7.91
N PHE A 194 4.02 9.22 -7.39
CA PHE A 194 2.88 10.10 -7.33
C PHE A 194 3.19 11.47 -6.70
N PRO A 195 3.75 11.58 -5.47
CA PRO A 195 4.05 12.87 -4.86
C PRO A 195 5.09 13.66 -5.68
N LEU A 196 6.05 12.99 -6.30
CA LEU A 196 7.09 13.64 -7.10
C LEU A 196 6.55 14.24 -8.41
N LEU A 197 5.42 13.76 -8.94
CA LEU A 197 4.75 14.37 -10.10
C LEU A 197 4.36 15.84 -9.83
N PHE A 198 4.11 16.21 -8.57
CA PHE A 198 3.65 17.54 -8.17
C PHE A 198 4.77 18.49 -7.73
N VAL A 199 6.03 18.04 -7.72
CA VAL A 199 7.17 18.87 -7.26
C VAL A 199 7.57 19.93 -8.31
N GLY A 200 7.25 19.72 -9.60
CA GLY A 200 7.61 20.61 -10.71
C GLY A 200 9.08 20.52 -11.14
N ASN A 201 9.42 21.00 -12.34
CA ASN A 201 10.73 20.78 -13.00
C ASN A 201 11.95 21.49 -12.36
N ALA A 202 11.80 22.20 -11.24
CA ALA A 202 12.86 23.06 -10.69
C ALA A 202 14.07 22.33 -10.07
N LYS A 203 14.10 20.99 -10.05
CA LYS A 203 15.19 20.19 -9.45
C LYS A 203 15.65 19.00 -10.30
N ARG A 204 15.59 19.08 -11.64
CA ARG A 204 16.23 18.05 -12.49
C ARG A 204 17.77 18.12 -12.51
N GLU A 205 18.40 19.11 -11.86
CA GLU A 205 19.85 19.36 -11.96
C GLU A 205 20.67 19.01 -10.72
N GLN A 206 20.10 18.52 -9.62
CA GLN A 206 20.91 18.18 -8.45
C GLN A 206 20.74 16.73 -8.01
N LYS A 207 21.83 15.97 -8.24
CA LYS A 207 22.21 14.63 -7.75
C LYS A 207 21.77 13.43 -8.57
N ILE A 208 22.63 13.08 -9.54
CA ILE A 208 23.15 11.71 -9.70
C ILE A 208 24.17 11.47 -8.59
#